data_AF-A0A839EFV1-F1
#
_entry.id   AF-A0A839EFV1-F1
#
_cell.length_a   1.000
_cell.length_b   1.000
_cell.length_c   1.000
_cell.angle_alpha   90.00
_cell.angle_beta   90.00
_cell.angle_gamma   90.00
#
_symmetry.space_group_name_H-M   'P 1'
#
loop_
_entity.id
_entity.type
_entity.pdbx_description
1 polymer ?
#
loop_
_entity_poly.entity_id
_entity_poly.type
_entity_poly.pdbx_seq_one_letter_code
_entity_poly.pdbx_strand_id
1 'polypeptide(L)'
;MSTPYPDDEDDLDSVRPGWEPDPEREGYERWWTGERFLGAAHREPQPFSALSPDAARSMRPGPNRDARFARAGIVATLLGFLGQAVAASGLVRIPGVDSSAVVLSALGLAALTAAVTVVFAARGLRRASALGGRAISSLALGIGIVLGLAPVLLLVAIGIGGGL
;
A
#
# COMPACT_ATOMS: atom_id res chain seq x y z
N MET A 1 19.83 47.08 23.06
CA MET A 1 19.53 45.70 23.51
C MET A 1 19.01 44.98 22.29
N SER A 2 19.93 44.36 21.55
CA SER A 2 19.66 43.75 20.25
C SER A 2 19.29 42.29 20.48
N THR A 3 18.09 41.89 20.07
CA THR A 3 17.67 40.49 20.04
C THR A 3 18.54 39.73 19.05
N PRO A 4 19.11 38.56 19.41
CA PRO A 4 19.78 37.70 18.44
C PRO A 4 18.71 37.19 17.46
N TYR A 5 18.95 37.37 16.16
CA TYR A 5 18.29 36.55 15.16
C TYR A 5 18.73 35.10 15.40
N PRO A 6 17.82 34.11 15.47
CA PRO A 6 18.26 32.73 15.35
C PRO A 6 18.89 32.58 13.96
N ASP A 7 20.13 32.11 13.93
CA ASP A 7 20.84 31.72 12.72
C ASP A 7 20.03 30.61 12.01
N ASP A 8 19.27 30.95 10.97
CA ASP A 8 18.67 30.02 10.01
C ASP A 8 19.75 29.43 9.08
N GLU A 9 20.95 29.14 9.59
CA GLU A 9 22.10 28.64 8.82
C GLU A 9 22.21 27.11 8.80
N ASP A 10 21.29 26.37 9.44
CA ASP A 10 21.40 24.90 9.62
C ASP A 10 20.65 24.03 8.58
N ASP A 11 19.89 24.60 7.62
CA ASP A 11 19.00 23.81 6.75
C ASP A 11 19.38 23.77 5.25
N LEU A 12 20.56 24.28 4.86
CA LEU A 12 20.94 24.41 3.45
C LEU A 12 21.61 23.17 2.81
N ASP A 13 22.05 22.15 3.57
CA ASP A 13 22.88 21.07 2.99
C ASP A 13 22.46 19.63 3.28
N SER A 14 21.33 19.36 3.94
CA SER A 14 20.81 17.99 4.02
C SER A 14 19.79 17.72 2.90
N VAL A 15 20.28 17.36 1.71
CA VAL A 15 19.38 16.84 0.66
C VAL A 15 18.79 15.51 1.14
N ARG A 16 17.61 15.57 1.75
CA ARG A 16 16.95 14.40 2.33
C ARG A 16 16.46 13.45 1.22
N PRO A 17 16.40 12.14 1.46
CA PRO A 17 15.82 11.21 0.50
C PRO A 17 14.38 11.59 0.14
N GLY A 18 14.06 11.64 -1.15
CA GLY A 18 12.79 12.20 -1.60
C GLY A 18 12.56 12.11 -3.11
N TRP A 19 11.43 12.63 -3.57
CA TRP A 19 11.16 12.81 -4.99
C TRP A 19 11.72 14.16 -5.42
N GLU A 20 12.71 14.14 -6.32
CA GLU A 20 13.38 15.33 -6.83
C GLU A 20 13.24 15.41 -8.35
N PRO A 21 13.33 16.61 -8.96
CA PRO A 21 13.32 16.77 -10.42
C PRO A 21 14.38 15.88 -11.09
N ASP A 22 13.99 15.21 -12.18
CA ASP A 22 14.86 14.31 -12.92
C ASP A 22 15.85 15.12 -13.79
N PRO A 23 17.18 14.98 -13.60
CA PRO A 23 18.17 15.73 -14.35
C PRO A 23 18.18 15.39 -15.85
N GLU A 24 17.67 14.21 -16.22
CA GLU A 24 17.67 13.73 -17.60
C GLU A 24 16.37 14.09 -18.35
N ARG A 25 15.31 14.52 -17.65
CA ARG A 25 13.99 14.68 -18.25
C ARG A 25 13.14 15.73 -17.54
N GLU A 26 12.96 16.87 -18.22
CA GLU A 26 12.12 17.98 -17.72
C GLU A 26 10.66 17.57 -17.48
N GLY A 27 10.08 18.03 -16.37
CA GLY A 27 8.70 17.73 -15.95
C GLY A 27 8.51 16.31 -15.37
N TYR A 28 9.60 15.63 -15.02
CA TYR A 28 9.60 14.34 -14.36
C TYR A 28 10.38 14.42 -13.05
N GLU A 29 10.01 13.57 -12.10
CA GLU A 29 10.68 13.37 -10.82
C GLU A 29 11.23 11.95 -10.73
N ARG A 30 12.39 11.81 -10.10
CA ARG A 30 13.01 10.51 -9.79
C ARG A 30 13.39 10.49 -8.30
N TRP A 31 13.42 9.30 -7.70
CA TRP A 31 13.70 9.19 -6.26
C TRP A 31 15.19 9.47 -6.01
N TRP A 32 15.49 10.52 -5.25
CA TRP A 32 16.84 10.86 -4.79
C TRP A 32 17.13 10.24 -3.43
N THR A 33 18.32 9.69 -3.25
CA THR A 33 18.73 9.05 -1.98
C THR A 33 19.55 9.95 -1.06
N GLY A 34 19.86 11.18 -1.47
CA GLY A 34 20.93 12.00 -0.87
C GLY A 34 22.23 11.97 -1.67
N GLU A 35 22.45 10.93 -2.48
CA GLU A 35 23.70 10.72 -3.24
C GLU A 35 23.48 10.40 -4.72
N ARG A 36 22.39 9.70 -5.05
CA ARG A 36 22.07 9.29 -6.42
C ARG A 36 20.57 9.16 -6.64
N PHE A 37 20.18 9.24 -7.90
CA PHE A 37 18.81 8.94 -8.32
C PHE A 37 18.59 7.43 -8.50
N LEU A 38 17.41 6.94 -8.10
CA LEU A 38 17.02 5.54 -8.19
C LEU A 38 15.64 5.37 -8.83
N GLY A 39 15.50 4.24 -9.54
CA GLY A 39 14.22 3.76 -10.07
C GLY A 39 13.75 4.51 -11.31
N ALA A 40 12.49 4.30 -11.66
CA ALA A 40 11.88 4.93 -12.82
C ALA A 40 11.44 6.37 -12.51
N ALA A 41 11.65 7.25 -13.49
CA ALA A 41 11.13 8.60 -13.47
C ALA A 41 9.60 8.60 -13.58
N HIS A 42 8.94 9.49 -12.85
CA HIS A 42 7.50 9.68 -12.86
C HIS A 42 7.19 11.10 -13.26
N ARG A 43 6.12 11.32 -14.02
CA ARG A 43 5.71 12.68 -14.37
C ARG A 43 5.39 13.48 -13.10
N GLU A 44 5.82 14.73 -13.04
CA GLU A 44 5.48 15.62 -11.93
C GLU A 44 3.96 15.69 -11.72
N PRO A 45 3.50 15.71 -10.45
CA PRO A 45 2.08 15.90 -10.17
C PRO A 45 1.61 17.24 -10.73
N GLN A 46 0.47 17.25 -11.41
CA GLN A 46 -0.11 18.51 -11.87
C GLN A 46 -0.59 19.34 -10.68
N PRO A 47 -0.35 20.65 -10.66
CA PRO A 47 -0.71 21.52 -9.54
C PRO A 47 -2.22 21.59 -9.30
N PHE A 48 -3.04 21.30 -10.32
CA PHE A 48 -4.51 21.34 -10.26
C PHE A 48 -5.17 19.94 -10.23
N SER A 49 -4.43 18.91 -9.79
CA SER A 49 -5.00 17.56 -9.67
C SER A 49 -5.90 17.42 -8.43
N ALA A 50 -6.77 16.40 -8.41
CA ALA A 50 -7.62 16.09 -7.26
C ALA A 50 -6.82 15.75 -5.97
N LEU A 51 -5.53 15.47 -6.10
CA LEU A 51 -4.60 15.22 -5.01
C LEU A 51 -3.53 16.30 -5.00
N SER A 52 -3.17 16.78 -3.81
CA SER A 52 -2.00 17.67 -3.69
C SER A 52 -0.74 16.95 -4.21
N PRO A 53 0.25 17.69 -4.74
CA PRO A 53 1.49 17.11 -5.23
C PRO A 53 2.17 16.18 -4.19
N ASP A 54 2.16 16.57 -2.92
CA ASP A 54 2.75 15.77 -1.84
C ASP A 54 1.96 14.49 -1.55
N ALA A 55 0.63 14.54 -1.62
CA ALA A 55 -0.21 13.35 -1.53
C ALA A 55 0.08 12.40 -2.71
N ALA A 56 0.19 12.92 -3.93
CA ALA A 56 0.53 12.13 -5.11
C ALA A 56 1.92 11.48 -5.00
N ARG A 57 2.94 12.22 -4.53
CA ARG A 57 4.30 11.72 -4.29
C ARG A 57 4.35 10.65 -3.21
N SER A 58 3.63 10.84 -2.10
CA SER A 58 3.62 9.90 -0.98
C SER A 58 2.94 8.56 -1.30
N MET A 59 2.06 8.53 -2.32
CA MET A 59 1.46 7.31 -2.86
C MET A 59 2.39 6.53 -3.80
N ARG A 60 3.47 7.15 -4.28
CA ARG A 60 4.45 6.44 -5.10
C ARG A 60 5.36 5.61 -4.19
N PRO A 61 5.53 4.30 -4.45
CA PRO A 61 6.32 3.43 -3.59
C PRO A 61 7.84 3.70 -3.66
N GLY A 62 8.33 4.48 -4.64
CA GLY A 62 9.76 4.76 -4.77
C GLY A 62 10.59 3.47 -4.90
N PRO A 63 11.81 3.40 -4.32
CA PRO A 63 12.61 2.17 -4.23
C PRO A 63 12.07 1.14 -3.21
N ASN A 64 11.05 1.46 -2.40
CA ASN A 64 10.52 0.57 -1.38
C ASN A 64 9.80 -0.66 -1.99
N ARG A 65 10.49 -1.80 -2.03
CA ARG A 65 9.93 -3.06 -2.55
C ARG A 65 8.71 -3.52 -1.74
N ASP A 66 8.74 -3.35 -0.42
CA ASP A 66 7.64 -3.76 0.46
C ASP A 66 6.38 -2.93 0.15
N ALA A 67 6.52 -1.62 -0.11
CA ALA A 67 5.40 -0.77 -0.54
C ALA A 67 4.85 -1.15 -1.92
N ARG A 68 5.69 -1.65 -2.85
CA ARG A 68 5.23 -2.18 -4.14
C ARG A 68 4.42 -3.46 -3.98
N PHE A 69 4.88 -4.38 -3.13
CA PHE A 69 4.12 -5.58 -2.79
C PHE A 69 2.82 -5.24 -2.08
N ALA A 70 2.84 -4.31 -1.14
CA ALA A 70 1.65 -3.82 -0.46
C ALA A 70 0.63 -3.23 -1.46
N ARG A 71 1.10 -2.46 -2.46
CA ARG A 71 0.25 -1.94 -3.55
C ARG A 71 -0.39 -3.06 -4.39
N ALA A 72 0.37 -4.09 -4.75
CA ALA A 72 -0.18 -5.26 -5.45
C ALA A 72 -1.20 -6.02 -4.56
N GLY A 73 -0.91 -6.12 -3.26
CA GLY A 73 -1.77 -6.69 -2.24
C GLY A 73 -3.13 -5.99 -2.12
N ILE A 74 -3.19 -4.66 -2.28
CA ILE A 74 -4.47 -3.93 -2.38
C ILE A 74 -5.33 -4.51 -3.51
N VAL A 75 -4.77 -4.63 -4.72
CA VAL A 75 -5.51 -5.13 -5.89
C VAL A 75 -5.98 -6.57 -5.65
N ALA A 76 -5.10 -7.42 -5.14
CA ALA A 76 -5.44 -8.80 -4.80
C ALA A 76 -6.55 -8.88 -3.74
N THR A 77 -6.51 -8.03 -2.71
CA THR A 77 -7.53 -7.98 -1.65
C THR A 77 -8.89 -7.54 -2.20
N LEU A 78 -8.92 -6.52 -3.06
CA LEU A 78 -10.14 -6.05 -3.71
C LEU A 78 -10.74 -7.11 -4.64
N LEU A 79 -9.92 -7.79 -5.44
CA LEU A 79 -10.37 -8.88 -6.30
C LEU A 79 -10.87 -10.09 -5.48
N GLY A 80 -10.18 -10.43 -4.39
CA GLY A 80 -10.62 -11.48 -3.47
C GLY A 80 -11.98 -11.15 -2.84
N PHE A 81 -12.16 -9.92 -2.35
CA PHE A 81 -13.42 -9.45 -1.79
C PHE A 81 -14.55 -9.47 -2.83
N LEU A 82 -14.30 -8.99 -4.05
CA LEU A 82 -15.28 -9.00 -5.12
C LEU A 82 -15.65 -10.45 -5.52
N GLY A 83 -14.66 -11.34 -5.62
CA GLY A 83 -14.88 -12.76 -5.88
C GLY A 83 -15.74 -13.43 -4.81
N GLN A 84 -15.51 -13.10 -3.53
CA GLN A 84 -16.33 -13.57 -2.43
C GLN A 84 -17.76 -13.04 -2.51
N ALA A 85 -17.96 -11.75 -2.80
CA ALA A 85 -19.28 -11.17 -2.97
C ALA A 85 -20.06 -11.85 -4.12
N VAL A 86 -19.39 -12.14 -5.23
CA VAL A 86 -19.99 -12.86 -6.37
C VAL A 86 -20.32 -14.31 -5.98
N ALA A 87 -19.42 -15.03 -5.32
CA ALA A 87 -19.69 -16.40 -4.87
C ALA A 87 -20.86 -16.46 -3.86
N ALA A 88 -20.89 -15.53 -2.90
CA ALA A 88 -21.94 -15.43 -1.90
C ALA A 88 -23.31 -15.04 -2.50
N SER A 89 -23.33 -14.28 -3.60
CA SER A 89 -24.57 -13.91 -4.29
C SER A 89 -25.31 -15.10 -4.94
N GLY A 90 -24.66 -16.26 -5.06
CA GLY A 90 -25.23 -17.44 -5.70
C GLY A 90 -25.34 -17.35 -7.23
N LEU A 91 -24.81 -16.29 -7.85
CA LEU A 91 -24.79 -16.08 -9.31
C LEU A 91 -23.90 -17.09 -10.05
N VAL A 92 -22.91 -17.67 -9.37
CA VAL A 92 -21.99 -18.67 -9.94
C VAL A 92 -22.20 -19.99 -9.22
N ARG A 93 -22.66 -21.01 -9.95
CA ARG A 93 -22.74 -22.40 -9.49
C ARG A 93 -21.86 -23.26 -10.37
N ILE A 94 -20.93 -23.99 -9.75
CA ILE A 94 -20.07 -24.94 -10.45
C ILE A 94 -20.67 -26.34 -10.25
N PRO A 95 -21.17 -27.00 -11.31
CA PRO A 95 -21.74 -28.34 -11.19
C PRO A 95 -20.71 -29.34 -10.65
N GLY A 96 -21.11 -30.16 -9.68
CA GLY A 96 -20.26 -31.23 -9.12
C GLY A 96 -19.23 -30.77 -8.08
N VAL A 97 -19.23 -29.50 -7.67
CA VAL A 97 -18.33 -28.99 -6.63
C VAL A 97 -19.14 -28.60 -5.39
N ASP A 98 -18.69 -29.04 -4.21
CA ASP A 98 -19.28 -28.62 -2.94
C ASP A 98 -19.03 -27.13 -2.69
N SER A 99 -20.12 -26.36 -2.70
CA SER A 99 -20.10 -24.91 -2.43
C SER A 99 -19.42 -24.56 -1.12
N SER A 100 -19.53 -25.41 -0.10
CA SER A 100 -18.95 -25.19 1.22
C SER A 100 -17.42 -25.22 1.17
N ALA A 101 -16.85 -26.21 0.47
CA ALA A 101 -15.41 -26.32 0.27
C ALA A 101 -14.84 -25.14 -0.53
N VAL A 102 -15.58 -24.66 -1.54
CA VAL A 102 -15.19 -23.49 -2.33
C VAL A 102 -15.17 -22.23 -1.46
N VAL A 103 -16.21 -22.01 -0.66
CA VAL A 103 -16.31 -20.84 0.22
C VAL A 103 -15.20 -20.86 1.26
N LEU A 104 -14.95 -22.00 1.92
CA LEU A 104 -13.88 -22.14 2.91
C LEU A 104 -12.49 -21.90 2.29
N SER A 105 -12.24 -22.45 1.11
CA SER A 105 -10.97 -22.25 0.39
C SER A 105 -10.77 -20.79 0.00
N ALA A 106 -11.83 -20.12 -0.48
CA ALA A 106 -11.80 -18.70 -0.84
C ALA A 106 -11.58 -17.81 0.40
N LEU A 107 -12.21 -18.14 1.53
CA LEU A 107 -11.98 -17.45 2.80
C LEU A 107 -10.55 -17.60 3.29
N GLY A 108 -10.01 -18.83 3.25
CA GLY A 108 -8.62 -19.10 3.63
C GLY A 108 -7.62 -18.34 2.76
N LEU A 109 -7.83 -18.33 1.44
CA LEU A 109 -6.97 -17.60 0.50
C LEU A 109 -7.07 -16.08 0.71
N ALA A 110 -8.26 -15.54 0.96
CA ALA A 110 -8.45 -14.13 1.25
C ALA A 110 -7.76 -13.72 2.56
N ALA A 111 -7.91 -14.53 3.62
CA ALA A 111 -7.25 -14.31 4.90
C ALA A 111 -5.72 -14.31 4.76
N LEU A 112 -5.16 -15.28 4.03
CA LEU A 112 -3.73 -15.34 3.76
C LEU A 112 -3.25 -14.11 2.97
N THR A 113 -3.97 -13.73 1.92
CA THR A 113 -3.64 -12.58 1.09
C THR A 113 -3.65 -11.28 1.89
N ALA A 114 -4.66 -11.10 2.76
CA ALA A 114 -4.74 -9.96 3.66
C ALA A 114 -3.58 -9.95 4.66
N ALA A 115 -3.27 -11.08 5.29
CA ALA A 115 -2.14 -11.19 6.23
C ALA A 115 -0.81 -10.82 5.57
N VAL A 116 -0.54 -11.37 4.37
CA VAL A 116 0.66 -11.03 3.59
C VAL A 116 0.70 -9.54 3.24
N THR A 117 -0.43 -8.98 2.80
CA THR A 117 -0.56 -7.55 2.48
C THR A 117 -0.27 -6.67 3.70
N VAL A 118 -0.83 -7.00 4.86
CA VAL A 118 -0.60 -6.30 6.12
C VAL A 118 0.87 -6.36 6.54
N VAL A 119 1.52 -7.51 6.42
CA VAL A 119 2.95 -7.67 6.75
C VAL A 119 3.82 -6.79 5.85
N PHE A 120 3.61 -6.82 4.53
CA PHE A 120 4.37 -5.98 3.60
C PHE A 120 4.05 -4.49 3.78
N ALA A 121 2.79 -4.14 4.05
CA ALA A 121 2.39 -2.76 4.33
C ALA A 121 3.07 -2.23 5.61
N ALA A 122 3.09 -3.02 6.69
CA ALA A 122 3.76 -2.66 7.94
C ALA A 122 5.27 -2.51 7.77
N ARG A 123 5.92 -3.44 7.05
CA ARG A 123 7.36 -3.36 6.72
C ARG A 123 7.66 -2.16 5.82
N GLY A 124 6.81 -1.90 4.83
CA GLY A 124 6.89 -0.76 3.93
C GLY A 124 6.80 0.56 4.69
N LEU A 125 5.85 0.67 5.63
CA LEU A 125 5.66 1.87 6.44
C LEU A 125 6.87 2.18 7.33
N ARG A 126 7.49 1.16 7.94
CA ARG A 126 8.72 1.33 8.73
C ARG A 126 9.90 1.86 7.92
N ARG A 127 9.93 1.57 6.62
CA ARG A 127 11.01 2.00 5.70
C ARG A 127 10.64 3.23 4.88
N ALA A 128 9.45 3.79 5.08
CA ALA A 128 8.90 4.81 4.19
C ALA A 128 9.61 6.16 4.28
N SER A 129 10.23 6.50 5.41
CA SER A 129 11.03 7.72 5.55
C SER A 129 12.30 7.70 4.68
N ALA A 130 12.91 6.53 4.48
CA ALA A 130 14.14 6.38 3.71
C ALA A 130 13.89 6.00 2.25
N LEU A 131 12.80 5.28 1.96
CA LEU A 131 12.55 4.66 0.65
C LEU A 131 11.26 5.13 -0.03
N GLY A 132 10.47 5.98 0.61
CA GLY A 132 9.18 6.45 0.10
C GLY A 132 8.03 5.46 0.27
N GLY A 133 6.87 5.82 -0.28
CA GLY A 133 5.67 4.98 -0.26
C GLY A 133 4.90 4.98 1.07
N ARG A 134 4.98 6.06 1.86
CA ARG A 134 4.28 6.16 3.15
C ARG A 134 2.77 6.03 3.00
N ALA A 135 2.16 6.83 2.13
CA ALA A 135 0.70 6.84 1.99
C ALA A 135 0.17 5.54 1.38
N ILE A 136 0.86 4.98 0.38
CA ILE A 136 0.43 3.69 -0.20
C ILE A 136 0.56 2.53 0.79
N SER A 137 1.58 2.54 1.64
CA SER A 137 1.73 1.53 2.70
C SER A 137 0.64 1.69 3.77
N SER A 138 0.33 2.93 4.19
CA SER A 138 -0.77 3.19 5.11
C SER A 138 -2.13 2.78 4.54
N LEU A 139 -2.39 3.09 3.27
CA LEU A 139 -3.60 2.70 2.56
C LEU A 139 -3.72 1.17 2.48
N ALA A 140 -2.65 0.49 2.08
CA ALA A 140 -2.61 -0.97 2.02
C ALA A 140 -2.86 -1.61 3.39
N LEU A 141 -2.30 -1.03 4.45
CA LEU A 141 -2.53 -1.49 5.82
C LEU A 141 -4.00 -1.32 6.21
N GLY A 142 -4.58 -0.15 5.94
CA GLY A 142 -5.99 0.12 6.23
C GLY A 142 -6.93 -0.83 5.50
N ILE A 143 -6.74 -1.00 4.18
CA ILE A 143 -7.54 -1.93 3.37
C ILE A 143 -7.36 -3.38 3.84
N GLY A 144 -6.12 -3.80 4.07
CA GLY A 144 -5.80 -5.16 4.53
C GLY A 144 -6.42 -5.47 5.89
N ILE A 145 -6.49 -4.50 6.80
CA ILE A 145 -7.19 -4.67 8.08
C ILE A 145 -8.70 -4.68 7.86
N VAL A 146 -9.27 -3.65 7.23
CA VAL A 146 -10.74 -3.50 7.12
C VAL A 146 -11.37 -4.65 6.34
N LEU A 147 -10.82 -4.99 5.17
CA LEU A 147 -11.36 -6.05 4.32
C LEU A 147 -10.84 -7.44 4.71
N GLY A 148 -9.65 -7.53 5.31
CA GLY A 148 -9.06 -8.81 5.72
C GLY A 148 -9.56 -9.33 7.05
N LEU A 149 -10.03 -8.47 7.95
CA LEU A 149 -10.55 -8.90 9.25
C LEU A 149 -11.85 -9.70 9.09
N ALA A 150 -12.74 -9.29 8.19
CA ALA A 150 -14.02 -9.95 7.95
C ALA A 150 -13.91 -11.46 7.63
N PRO A 151 -13.12 -11.91 6.64
CA PRO A 151 -12.97 -13.33 6.34
C PRO A 151 -12.28 -14.10 7.47
N VAL A 152 -11.32 -13.48 8.19
CA VAL A 152 -10.66 -14.10 9.35
C VAL A 152 -11.66 -14.34 10.48
N LEU A 153 -12.48 -13.33 10.82
CA LEU A 153 -13.52 -13.47 11.84
C LEU A 153 -14.57 -14.51 11.44
N LEU A 154 -14.94 -14.58 10.16
CA LEU A 154 -15.87 -15.58 9.68
C LEU A 154 -15.29 -16.99 9.78
N LEU A 155 -14.01 -17.19 9.42
CA LEU A 155 -13.33 -18.48 9.61
C LEU A 155 -13.27 -18.89 11.08
N VAL A 156 -12.96 -17.95 11.98
CA VAL A 156 -12.95 -18.19 13.43
C VAL A 156 -14.35 -18.55 13.93
N ALA A 157 -15.39 -17.83 13.50
CA ALA A 157 -16.77 -18.13 13.87
C ALA A 157 -17.21 -19.51 13.37
N ILE A 158 -16.86 -19.89 12.14
CA ILE A 158 -17.11 -21.23 11.61
C ILE A 158 -16.34 -22.29 12.39
N GLY A 159 -15.07 -22.04 12.74
CA GLY A 159 -14.27 -22.98 13.51
C GLY A 159 -14.79 -23.20 14.93
N ILE A 160 -15.24 -22.14 15.61
CA ILE A 160 -15.79 -22.20 16.96
C ILE A 160 -17.22 -22.77 16.95
N GLY A 161 -18.08 -22.31 16.04
CA GLY A 161 -19.48 -22.73 15.96
C GLY A 161 -19.69 -24.08 15.28
N GLY A 162 -18.76 -24.50 14.42
CA GLY A 162 -18.82 -25.76 13.69
C GLY A 162 -18.27 -26.95 14.47
N GLY A 163 -17.42 -26.72 15.47
CA GLY A 163 -16.78 -27.79 16.25
C GLY A 163 -15.88 -28.68 15.39
N LEU A 164 -14.56 -28.51 15.52
CA LEU A 164 -13.70 -29.69 15.44
C LEU A 164 -13.93 -30.56 16.68
#